data_AF-A0A368Z0I5-F1
#
_entry.id   AF-A0A368Z0I5-F1
#
_cell.length_a   1.000
_cell.length_b   1.000
_cell.length_c   1.000
_cell.angle_alpha   90.00
_cell.angle_beta   90.00
_cell.angle_gamma   90.00
#
_symmetry.space_group_name_H-M   'P 1'
#
loop_
_entity.id
_entity.type
_entity.pdbx_description
1 polymer ?
#
loop_
_entity_poly.entity_id
_entity_poly.type
_entity_poly.pdbx_seq_one_letter_code
_entity_poly.pdbx_strand_id
1 'polypeptide(L)'
;MAITGNISRRKGTVNYQARLRVPADLLDVVKRSELTKSLGTSDYREAKKKARAVIDAWEREFDDLRERRTFTETDMRAAVSEHYRRELERDHDERMRRPSAEQIEAAKRAMIEDAQRTGLDINDPFAVMDASLDFMALKDRAKIDAHNRGVRADVLQQHLSTGETALIQYAADEFIARHKLIIEKDSSAYKELCHRLLRGEIEFLKRTFERDRGDYSGAPADPILSDTNLAPLDNTSFEAIIKEQERLSENGLGGGRKSPRTFTKYRTQVEGFAKWRGSSRAATVTKEEVEQWRDHLLKTDQRKTVRDKVATVRAVLNWGLKQSNGKLFPKGFPLEHLDLPIAEATDSAGKTYTLTQAQKVLKAARAQTLPHFRWLPWLAAYSGARIGELIQLEKRDIFNIGDDWFFQIRVGGDRTTKTMKGRKVPIHPAIIEEGFLLFVNAAPQGRLFTHVRVEQNTRDWIREKVMTGRKENNPAPNHGFRHLFEDLRFGKLSQEAAYYITGRSMSGSGALYGKSDTMLPALAEEMRKFPVIL
;
A
#
# COMPACT_ATOMS: atom_id res chain seq x y z
N MET A 1 30.25 3.86 -44.63
CA MET A 1 30.41 4.93 -43.64
C MET A 1 29.10 5.11 -42.89
N ALA A 2 29.13 4.87 -41.58
CA ALA A 2 27.97 4.98 -40.70
C ALA A 2 27.53 6.45 -40.58
N ILE A 3 26.35 6.77 -41.09
CA ILE A 3 25.69 8.03 -40.75
C ILE A 3 24.98 7.79 -39.41
N THR A 4 25.66 8.09 -38.32
CA THR A 4 25.12 8.19 -36.95
C THR A 4 24.20 9.41 -36.85
N GLY A 5 23.09 9.39 -37.57
CA GLY A 5 22.12 10.47 -37.57
C GLY A 5 20.71 9.97 -37.86
N ASN A 6 19.73 10.48 -37.11
CA ASN A 6 18.31 10.17 -37.28
C ASN A 6 17.69 10.82 -38.55
N ILE A 7 18.53 11.24 -39.50
CA ILE A 7 18.18 11.88 -40.76
C ILE A 7 18.94 11.18 -41.89
N SER A 8 18.23 10.81 -42.95
CA SER A 8 18.82 10.21 -44.15
C SER A 8 18.17 10.77 -45.41
N ARG A 9 18.70 10.41 -46.58
CA ARG A 9 18.07 10.63 -47.89
C ARG A 9 17.90 9.30 -48.59
N ARG A 10 16.73 9.06 -49.20
CA ARG A 10 16.50 7.87 -50.02
C ARG A 10 17.13 8.08 -51.41
N LYS A 11 17.70 7.02 -52.00
CA LYS A 11 18.27 7.07 -53.35
C LYS A 11 17.18 7.50 -54.34
N GLY A 12 17.41 8.60 -55.08
CA GLY A 12 16.47 9.17 -56.04
C GLY A 12 15.55 10.27 -55.52
N THR A 13 15.68 10.72 -54.26
CA THR A 13 14.84 11.80 -53.69
C THR A 13 15.68 13.00 -53.25
N VAL A 14 15.22 14.22 -53.55
CA VAL A 14 15.87 15.46 -53.06
C VAL A 14 15.55 15.75 -51.58
N ASN A 15 14.47 15.19 -51.07
CA ASN A 15 13.99 15.43 -49.71
C ASN A 15 14.69 14.55 -48.67
N TYR A 16 14.97 15.13 -47.50
CA TYR A 16 15.41 14.38 -46.32
C TYR A 16 14.25 13.60 -45.69
N GLN A 17 14.56 12.49 -45.02
CA GLN A 17 13.65 11.68 -44.21
C GLN A 17 14.21 11.50 -42.80
N ALA A 18 13.33 11.51 -41.80
CA ALA A 18 13.67 11.03 -40.47
C ALA A 18 13.75 9.50 -40.48
N ARG A 19 14.70 8.95 -39.72
CA ARG A 19 14.84 7.51 -39.49
C ARG A 19 15.07 7.25 -38.01
N LEU A 20 14.41 6.24 -37.45
CA LEU A 20 14.62 5.80 -36.07
C LEU A 20 14.53 4.28 -36.00
N ARG A 21 15.53 3.64 -35.40
CA ARG A 21 15.53 2.19 -35.19
C ARG A 21 14.49 1.84 -34.12
N VAL A 22 13.67 0.83 -34.38
CA VAL A 22 12.73 0.33 -33.37
C VAL A 22 13.54 -0.42 -32.30
N PRO A 23 13.37 -0.08 -31.02
CA PRO A 23 14.02 -0.78 -29.91
C PRO A 23 13.71 -2.28 -29.91
N ALA A 24 14.68 -3.11 -29.49
CA ALA A 24 14.58 -4.57 -29.57
C ALA A 24 13.36 -5.13 -28.82
N ASP A 25 13.03 -4.51 -27.68
CA ASP A 25 11.87 -4.80 -26.83
C ASP A 25 10.52 -4.53 -27.51
N LEU A 26 10.49 -3.73 -28.58
CA LEU A 26 9.27 -3.33 -29.27
C LEU A 26 9.14 -3.95 -30.67
N LEU A 27 10.10 -4.77 -31.11
CA LEU A 27 10.08 -5.38 -32.45
C LEU A 27 8.87 -6.28 -32.66
N ASP A 28 8.47 -7.06 -31.65
CA ASP A 28 7.33 -7.98 -31.73
C ASP A 28 5.99 -7.23 -31.84
N VAL A 29 5.92 -6.02 -31.27
CA VAL A 29 4.72 -5.19 -31.24
C VAL A 29 4.62 -4.30 -32.49
N VAL A 30 5.71 -3.62 -32.84
CA VAL A 30 5.76 -2.67 -33.97
C VAL A 30 5.91 -3.39 -35.32
N LYS A 31 6.38 -4.64 -35.33
CA LYS A 31 6.57 -5.51 -36.51
C LYS A 31 7.45 -4.88 -37.60
N ARG A 32 8.27 -3.90 -37.26
CA ARG A 32 9.24 -3.22 -38.13
C ARG A 32 10.53 -2.98 -37.37
N SER A 33 11.66 -3.07 -38.05
CA SER A 33 12.99 -2.83 -37.45
C SER A 33 13.41 -1.36 -37.49
N GLU A 34 12.81 -0.56 -38.36
CA GLU A 34 13.11 0.86 -38.55
C GLU A 34 11.86 1.63 -39.00
N LEU A 35 11.65 2.82 -38.44
CA LEU A 35 10.64 3.78 -38.86
C LEU A 35 11.29 4.85 -39.73
N THR A 36 10.63 5.20 -40.84
CA THR A 36 11.07 6.26 -41.75
C THR A 36 9.92 7.17 -42.14
N LYS A 37 10.14 8.49 -42.21
CA LYS A 37 9.14 9.47 -42.64
C LYS A 37 9.79 10.63 -43.39
N SER A 38 9.28 10.94 -44.58
CA SER A 38 9.74 12.09 -45.37
C SER A 38 9.50 13.41 -44.62
N LEU A 39 10.48 14.30 -44.66
CA LEU A 39 10.42 15.63 -44.03
C LEU A 39 9.99 16.73 -45.01
N GLY A 40 9.83 16.37 -46.29
CA GLY A 40 9.32 17.28 -47.33
C GLY A 40 10.20 18.49 -47.63
N THR A 41 11.51 18.42 -47.33
CA THR A 41 12.45 19.50 -47.59
C THR A 41 13.82 18.95 -48.01
N SER A 42 14.46 19.62 -48.97
CA SER A 42 15.82 19.36 -49.42
C SER A 42 16.87 20.13 -48.60
N ASP A 43 16.47 21.09 -47.75
CA ASP A 43 17.33 21.83 -46.84
C ASP A 43 17.61 21.02 -45.57
N TYR A 44 18.90 20.84 -45.26
CA TYR A 44 19.35 20.07 -44.10
C TYR A 44 18.99 20.73 -42.75
N ARG A 45 19.02 22.06 -42.66
CA ARG A 45 18.70 22.78 -41.41
C ARG A 45 17.22 22.66 -41.10
N GLU A 46 16.37 22.83 -42.10
CA GLU A 46 14.92 22.66 -41.97
C GLU A 46 14.57 21.19 -41.68
N ALA A 47 15.22 20.24 -42.37
CA ALA A 47 15.09 18.81 -42.10
C ALA A 47 15.47 18.48 -40.65
N LYS A 48 16.55 19.04 -40.11
CA LYS A 48 16.96 18.82 -38.71
C LYS A 48 15.91 19.29 -37.70
N LYS A 49 15.23 20.40 -37.97
CA LYS A 49 14.13 20.91 -37.12
C LYS A 49 12.90 20.00 -37.20
N LYS A 50 12.47 19.63 -38.42
CA LYS A 50 11.31 18.74 -38.63
C LYS A 50 11.55 17.32 -38.11
N ALA A 51 12.77 16.79 -38.24
CA ALA A 51 13.13 15.47 -37.77
C ALA A 51 12.96 15.32 -36.26
N ARG A 52 13.33 16.34 -35.46
CA ARG A 52 13.15 16.31 -34.00
C ARG A 52 11.70 16.05 -33.61
N ALA A 53 10.75 16.80 -34.16
CA ALA A 53 9.33 16.62 -33.87
C ALA A 53 8.81 15.22 -34.28
N VAL A 54 9.31 14.66 -35.38
CA VAL A 54 8.95 13.30 -35.82
C VAL A 54 9.55 12.23 -34.92
N ILE A 55 10.81 12.38 -34.52
CA ILE A 55 11.51 11.44 -33.64
C ILE A 55 10.88 11.48 -32.24
N ASP A 56 10.66 12.67 -31.67
CA ASP A 56 10.00 12.84 -30.38
C ASP A 56 8.61 12.20 -30.37
N ALA A 57 7.88 12.25 -31.50
CA ALA A 57 6.58 11.59 -31.63
C ALA A 57 6.72 10.05 -31.62
N TRP A 58 7.69 9.49 -32.33
CA TRP A 58 7.97 8.05 -32.30
C TRP A 58 8.50 7.57 -30.95
N GLU A 59 9.33 8.35 -30.26
CA GLU A 59 9.82 8.01 -28.93
C GLU A 59 8.67 7.99 -27.91
N ARG A 60 7.74 8.95 -27.97
CA ARG A 60 6.51 8.91 -27.16
C ARG A 60 5.61 7.72 -27.49
N GLU A 61 5.53 7.33 -28.76
CA GLU A 61 4.79 6.13 -29.17
C GLU A 61 5.45 4.86 -28.61
N PHE A 62 6.78 4.77 -28.62
CA PHE A 62 7.52 3.68 -28.00
C PHE A 62 7.34 3.62 -26.48
N ASP A 63 7.38 4.77 -25.81
CA ASP A 63 7.14 4.84 -24.37
C ASP A 63 5.70 4.46 -24.01
N ASP A 64 4.71 4.89 -24.79
CA ASP A 64 3.33 4.42 -24.63
C ASP A 64 3.21 2.90 -24.79
N LEU A 65 3.87 2.32 -25.80
CA LEU A 65 3.88 0.86 -26.01
C LEU A 65 4.53 0.10 -24.85
N ARG A 66 5.56 0.67 -24.21
CA ARG A 66 6.22 0.09 -23.02
C ARG A 66 5.38 0.18 -21.76
N GLU A 67 4.56 1.22 -21.65
CA GLU A 67 3.64 1.40 -20.53
C GLU A 67 2.43 0.49 -20.61
N ARG A 68 2.15 -0.09 -21.78
CA ARG A 68 1.06 -1.03 -21.96
C ARG A 68 1.35 -2.35 -21.25
N ARG A 69 0.33 -2.92 -20.63
CA ARG A 69 0.42 -4.21 -19.93
C ARG A 69 -0.65 -5.17 -20.39
N THR A 70 -0.39 -6.46 -20.24
CA THR A 70 -1.34 -7.53 -20.58
C THR A 70 -2.62 -7.39 -19.75
N PHE A 71 -3.76 -7.57 -20.40
CA PHE A 71 -5.06 -7.61 -19.77
C PHE A 71 -5.19 -8.82 -18.83
N THR A 72 -5.79 -8.63 -17.65
CA THR A 72 -5.95 -9.65 -16.61
C THR A 72 -7.40 -9.82 -16.17
N GLU A 73 -7.71 -10.90 -15.44
CA GLU A 73 -9.03 -11.11 -14.85
C GLU A 73 -9.43 -9.98 -13.86
N THR A 74 -8.45 -9.38 -13.19
CA THR A 74 -8.69 -8.21 -12.32
C THR A 74 -9.15 -7.00 -13.13
N ASP A 75 -8.57 -6.79 -14.32
CA ASP A 75 -8.97 -5.71 -15.23
C ASP A 75 -10.38 -5.93 -15.76
N MET A 76 -10.74 -7.19 -16.02
CA MET A 76 -12.08 -7.56 -16.44
C MET A 76 -13.14 -7.18 -15.39
N ARG A 77 -12.88 -7.47 -14.11
CA ARG A 77 -13.78 -7.08 -13.01
C ARG A 77 -13.84 -5.56 -12.85
N ALA A 78 -12.69 -4.89 -12.93
CA ALA A 78 -12.61 -3.43 -12.81
C ALA A 78 -13.35 -2.70 -13.94
N ALA A 79 -13.32 -3.23 -15.17
CA ALA A 79 -14.02 -2.64 -16.31
C ALA A 79 -15.53 -2.55 -16.08
N VAL A 80 -16.13 -3.64 -15.61
CA VAL A 80 -17.58 -3.71 -15.38
C VAL A 80 -18.01 -2.74 -14.28
N SER A 81 -17.27 -2.72 -13.16
CA SER A 81 -17.63 -1.85 -12.02
C SER A 81 -17.35 -0.37 -12.27
N GLU A 82 -16.27 -0.04 -13.01
CA GLU A 82 -15.99 1.33 -13.44
C GLU A 82 -17.06 1.84 -14.41
N HIS A 83 -17.40 1.04 -15.42
CA HIS A 83 -18.42 1.38 -16.39
C HIS A 83 -19.78 1.63 -15.72
N TYR A 84 -20.25 0.67 -14.89
CA TYR A 84 -21.51 0.80 -14.16
C TYR A 84 -21.57 2.06 -13.29
N ARG A 85 -20.53 2.35 -12.50
CA ARG A 85 -20.49 3.56 -11.65
C ARG A 85 -20.53 4.85 -12.47
N ARG A 86 -19.79 4.88 -13.58
CA ARG A 86 -19.71 6.06 -14.44
C ARG A 86 -21.04 6.35 -15.14
N GLU A 87 -21.74 5.33 -15.62
CA GLU A 87 -23.06 5.54 -16.22
C GLU A 87 -24.10 5.99 -15.17
N LEU A 88 -24.04 5.48 -13.92
CA LEU A 88 -24.89 5.99 -12.84
C LEU A 88 -24.63 7.46 -12.49
N GLU A 89 -23.37 7.89 -12.56
CA GLU A 89 -22.97 9.29 -12.35
C GLU A 89 -23.45 10.18 -13.50
N ARG A 90 -23.33 9.71 -14.75
CA ARG A 90 -23.88 10.40 -15.94
C ARG A 90 -25.40 10.56 -15.86
N ASP A 91 -26.14 9.50 -15.51
CA ASP A 91 -27.59 9.57 -15.31
C ASP A 91 -27.96 10.56 -14.19
N HIS A 92 -27.18 10.60 -13.10
CA HIS A 92 -27.39 11.60 -12.04
C HIS A 92 -27.19 13.03 -12.56
N ASP A 93 -26.06 13.30 -13.23
CA ASP A 93 -25.75 14.60 -13.81
C ASP A 93 -26.80 15.05 -14.83
N GLU A 94 -27.25 14.13 -15.69
CA GLU A 94 -28.28 14.40 -16.69
C GLU A 94 -29.60 14.78 -16.04
N ARG A 95 -29.99 14.09 -14.96
CA ARG A 95 -31.17 14.43 -14.15
C ARG A 95 -31.05 15.80 -13.51
N MET A 96 -29.88 16.13 -12.97
CA MET A 96 -29.64 17.45 -12.35
C MET A 96 -29.61 18.59 -13.37
N ARG A 97 -29.29 18.30 -14.64
CA ARG A 97 -29.34 19.27 -15.76
C ARG A 97 -30.72 19.38 -16.41
N ARG A 98 -31.72 18.60 -15.98
CA ARG A 98 -33.07 18.69 -16.56
C ARG A 98 -33.66 20.07 -16.26
N PRO A 99 -34.34 20.69 -17.25
CA PRO A 99 -34.93 22.01 -17.06
C PRO A 99 -36.03 21.96 -16.02
N SER A 100 -36.08 22.98 -15.16
CA SER A 100 -37.17 23.15 -14.19
C SER A 100 -38.47 23.54 -14.91
N ALA A 101 -39.61 23.40 -14.22
CA ALA A 101 -40.90 23.86 -14.73
C ALA A 101 -40.87 25.35 -15.12
N GLU A 102 -40.17 26.18 -14.33
CA GLU A 102 -40.00 27.61 -14.62
C GLU A 102 -39.19 27.86 -15.89
N GLN A 103 -38.13 27.08 -16.13
CA GLN A 103 -37.32 27.19 -17.34
C GLN A 103 -38.10 26.75 -18.59
N ILE A 104 -38.94 25.71 -18.47
CA ILE A 104 -39.82 25.27 -19.55
C ILE A 104 -40.85 26.36 -19.89
N GLU A 105 -41.48 26.97 -18.88
CA GLU A 105 -42.43 28.06 -19.12
C GLU A 105 -41.75 29.33 -19.65
N ALA A 106 -40.53 29.63 -19.23
CA ALA A 106 -39.75 30.73 -19.80
C ALA A 106 -39.44 30.48 -21.29
N ALA A 107 -39.03 29.26 -21.66
CA ALA A 107 -38.80 28.88 -23.05
C ALA A 107 -40.09 28.96 -23.88
N LYS A 108 -41.24 28.57 -23.31
CA LYS A 108 -42.55 28.71 -23.94
C LYS A 108 -42.91 30.17 -24.23
N ARG A 109 -42.64 31.08 -23.29
CA ARG A 109 -42.88 32.53 -23.47
C ARG A 109 -41.97 33.10 -24.55
N ALA A 110 -40.68 32.78 -24.51
CA ALA A 110 -39.72 33.22 -25.52
C ALA A 110 -40.11 32.76 -26.93
N MET A 111 -40.60 31.52 -27.06
CA MET A 111 -41.14 30.98 -28.32
C MET A 111 -42.33 31.81 -28.84
N ILE A 112 -43.29 32.15 -27.96
CA ILE A 112 -44.47 32.96 -28.33
C ILE A 112 -44.04 34.37 -28.76
N GLU A 113 -43.12 35.00 -28.03
CA GLU A 113 -42.59 36.33 -28.35
C GLU A 113 -41.85 36.34 -29.69
N ASP A 114 -41.04 35.31 -29.98
CA ASP A 114 -40.32 35.22 -31.24
C ASP A 114 -41.25 34.99 -32.45
N ALA A 115 -42.27 34.14 -32.29
CA ALA A 115 -43.31 33.92 -33.30
C ALA A 115 -44.10 35.20 -33.60
N GLN A 116 -44.41 36.02 -32.58
CA GLN A 116 -45.05 37.32 -32.76
C GLN A 116 -44.14 38.33 -33.47
N ARG A 117 -42.85 38.36 -33.11
CA ARG A 117 -41.86 39.28 -33.70
C ARG A 117 -41.58 38.98 -35.17
N THR A 118 -41.53 37.71 -35.54
CA THR A 118 -41.19 37.25 -36.90
C THR A 118 -42.41 37.25 -37.83
N GLY A 119 -43.62 37.44 -37.30
CA GLY A 119 -44.86 37.41 -38.09
C GLY A 119 -45.20 36.01 -38.58
N LEU A 120 -44.98 35.00 -37.74
CA LEU A 120 -45.19 33.59 -38.07
C LEU A 120 -46.60 33.34 -38.63
N ASP A 121 -46.69 32.68 -39.79
CA ASP A 121 -47.98 32.26 -40.35
C ASP A 121 -48.48 31.02 -39.61
N ILE A 122 -49.46 31.23 -38.74
CA ILE A 122 -50.09 30.17 -37.94
C ILE A 122 -50.86 29.14 -38.77
N ASN A 123 -51.12 29.42 -40.06
CA ASN A 123 -51.79 28.49 -40.96
C ASN A 123 -50.81 27.57 -41.72
N ASP A 124 -49.49 27.84 -41.65
CA ASP A 124 -48.45 26.95 -42.18
C ASP A 124 -48.00 25.95 -41.08
N PRO A 125 -48.36 24.66 -41.20
CA PRO A 125 -48.00 23.66 -40.20
C PRO A 125 -46.49 23.46 -40.03
N PHE A 126 -45.70 23.69 -41.09
CA PHE A 126 -44.24 23.56 -41.01
C PHE A 126 -43.59 24.72 -40.28
N ALA A 127 -44.08 25.95 -40.49
CA ALA A 127 -43.63 27.13 -39.75
C ALA A 127 -43.94 26.99 -38.25
N VAL A 128 -45.13 26.51 -37.90
CA VAL A 128 -45.52 26.25 -36.50
C VAL A 128 -44.67 25.14 -35.87
N MET A 129 -44.37 24.07 -36.62
CA MET A 129 -43.49 23.00 -36.14
C MET A 129 -42.09 23.54 -35.87
N ASP A 130 -41.47 24.22 -36.84
CA ASP A 130 -40.11 24.75 -36.74
C ASP A 130 -39.94 25.67 -35.52
N ALA A 131 -40.88 26.61 -35.34
CA ALA A 131 -40.87 27.53 -34.22
C ALA A 131 -41.06 26.83 -32.85
N SER A 132 -41.67 25.65 -32.82
CA SER A 132 -41.96 24.94 -31.56
C SER A 132 -40.98 23.81 -31.22
N LEU A 133 -40.11 23.41 -32.16
CA LEU A 133 -39.18 22.29 -32.01
C LEU A 133 -38.31 22.39 -30.75
N ASP A 134 -37.68 23.54 -30.51
CA ASP A 134 -36.79 23.74 -29.36
C ASP A 134 -37.55 23.65 -28.02
N PHE A 135 -38.75 24.22 -27.96
CA PHE A 135 -39.62 24.11 -26.79
C PHE A 135 -40.08 22.67 -26.55
N MET A 136 -40.51 21.96 -27.60
CA MET A 136 -40.92 20.56 -27.50
C MET A 136 -39.76 19.66 -27.07
N ALA A 137 -38.57 19.85 -27.65
CA ALA A 137 -37.36 19.13 -27.28
C ALA A 137 -36.97 19.38 -25.81
N LEU A 138 -37.13 20.61 -25.32
CA LEU A 138 -36.87 20.95 -23.91
C LEU A 138 -37.91 20.32 -22.96
N LYS A 139 -39.20 20.42 -23.31
CA LYS A 139 -40.33 19.93 -22.51
C LYS A 139 -40.35 18.40 -22.41
N ASP A 140 -40.18 17.71 -23.53
CA ASP A 140 -40.29 16.25 -23.59
C ASP A 140 -38.96 15.53 -23.35
N ARG A 141 -37.89 16.26 -23.01
CA ARG A 141 -36.53 15.73 -22.83
C ARG A 141 -36.47 14.50 -21.94
N ALA A 142 -37.12 14.54 -20.78
CA ALA A 142 -37.13 13.42 -19.83
C ALA A 142 -37.87 12.19 -20.37
N LYS A 143 -38.94 12.41 -21.15
CA LYS A 143 -39.74 11.35 -21.76
C LYS A 143 -38.98 10.70 -22.93
N ILE A 144 -38.35 11.50 -23.77
CA ILE A 144 -37.51 11.04 -24.89
C ILE A 144 -36.32 10.24 -24.35
N ASP A 145 -35.64 10.74 -23.31
CA ASP A 145 -34.56 10.03 -22.63
C ASP A 145 -35.00 8.67 -22.09
N ALA A 146 -36.10 8.64 -21.32
CA ALA A 146 -36.64 7.38 -20.77
C ALA A 146 -37.03 6.38 -21.88
N HIS A 147 -37.62 6.85 -22.98
CA HIS A 147 -37.95 6.02 -24.13
C HIS A 147 -36.69 5.43 -24.78
N ASN A 148 -35.67 6.26 -25.03
CA ASN A 148 -34.41 5.82 -25.62
C ASN A 148 -33.68 4.81 -24.73
N ARG A 149 -33.67 5.02 -23.40
CA ARG A 149 -33.15 4.05 -22.43
C ARG A 149 -33.92 2.73 -22.45
N GLY A 150 -35.25 2.77 -22.61
CA GLY A 150 -36.11 1.59 -22.80
C GLY A 150 -35.72 0.79 -24.04
N VAL A 151 -35.70 1.43 -25.21
CA VAL A 151 -35.30 0.80 -26.48
C VAL A 151 -33.89 0.22 -26.37
N ARG A 152 -32.95 0.96 -25.77
CA ARG A 152 -31.58 0.49 -25.56
C ARG A 152 -31.54 -0.76 -24.66
N ALA A 153 -32.30 -0.79 -23.57
CA ALA A 153 -32.36 -1.94 -22.67
C ALA A 153 -32.85 -3.20 -23.40
N ASP A 154 -33.91 -3.08 -24.21
CA ASP A 154 -34.48 -4.20 -24.97
C ASP A 154 -33.48 -4.76 -26.00
N VAL A 155 -32.84 -3.88 -26.77
CA VAL A 155 -31.84 -4.30 -27.77
C VAL A 155 -30.62 -4.92 -27.11
N LEU A 156 -30.15 -4.38 -25.98
CA LEU A 156 -29.04 -4.98 -25.24
C LEU A 156 -29.41 -6.35 -24.67
N GLN A 157 -30.63 -6.55 -24.17
CA GLN A 157 -31.07 -7.88 -23.73
C GLN A 157 -31.09 -8.90 -24.89
N GLN A 158 -31.53 -8.48 -26.07
CA GLN A 158 -31.46 -9.34 -27.27
C GLN A 158 -30.01 -9.70 -27.60
N HIS A 159 -29.11 -8.72 -27.63
CA HIS A 159 -27.68 -8.92 -27.86
C HIS A 159 -27.04 -9.86 -26.83
N LEU A 160 -27.44 -9.76 -25.56
CA LEU A 160 -27.00 -10.69 -24.50
C LEU A 160 -27.32 -12.14 -24.83
N SER A 161 -28.54 -12.39 -25.34
CA SER A 161 -29.02 -13.75 -25.65
C SER A 161 -28.38 -14.37 -26.89
N THR A 162 -28.01 -13.56 -27.88
CA THR A 162 -27.37 -14.01 -29.12
C THR A 162 -25.84 -14.04 -29.04
N GLY A 163 -25.26 -13.42 -28.01
CA GLY A 163 -23.82 -13.23 -27.86
C GLY A 163 -23.26 -12.11 -28.74
N GLU A 164 -24.12 -11.27 -29.33
CA GLU A 164 -23.72 -10.09 -30.10
C GLU A 164 -23.22 -8.99 -29.15
N THR A 165 -22.10 -8.34 -29.47
CA THR A 165 -21.46 -7.36 -28.58
C THR A 165 -21.31 -5.97 -29.19
N ALA A 166 -21.70 -5.75 -30.46
CA ALA A 166 -21.45 -4.52 -31.20
C ALA A 166 -21.80 -3.24 -30.43
N LEU A 167 -22.92 -3.22 -29.70
CA LEU A 167 -23.42 -2.04 -28.99
C LEU A 167 -22.66 -1.70 -27.70
N ILE A 168 -21.81 -2.59 -27.18
CA ILE A 168 -21.05 -2.34 -25.94
C ILE A 168 -19.52 -2.31 -26.18
N GLN A 169 -19.06 -2.64 -27.39
CA GLN A 169 -17.63 -2.62 -27.74
C GLN A 169 -16.98 -1.26 -27.46
N TYR A 170 -17.72 -0.16 -27.62
CA TYR A 170 -17.23 1.18 -27.29
C TYR A 170 -16.77 1.29 -25.83
N ALA A 171 -17.49 0.68 -24.89
CA ALA A 171 -17.15 0.73 -23.46
C ALA A 171 -15.89 -0.08 -23.16
N ALA A 172 -15.74 -1.24 -23.83
CA ALA A 172 -14.53 -2.05 -23.74
C ALA A 172 -13.32 -1.30 -24.31
N ASP A 173 -13.45 -0.74 -25.51
CA ASP A 173 -12.40 0.01 -26.19
C ASP A 173 -11.98 1.25 -25.38
N GLU A 174 -12.93 1.97 -24.80
CA GLU A 174 -12.67 3.12 -23.94
C GLU A 174 -11.91 2.72 -22.67
N PHE A 175 -12.29 1.62 -22.03
CA PHE A 175 -11.60 1.09 -20.84
C PHE A 175 -10.17 0.65 -21.19
N ILE A 176 -9.99 -0.10 -22.28
CA ILE A 176 -8.69 -0.58 -22.77
C ILE A 176 -7.77 0.60 -23.06
N ALA A 177 -8.27 1.63 -23.74
CA ALA A 177 -7.52 2.83 -24.05
C ALA A 177 -7.12 3.60 -22.78
N ARG A 178 -8.06 3.82 -21.86
CA ARG A 178 -7.81 4.53 -20.59
C ARG A 178 -6.76 3.84 -19.72
N HIS A 179 -6.76 2.50 -19.72
CA HIS A 179 -5.88 1.70 -18.85
C HIS A 179 -4.64 1.14 -19.57
N LYS A 180 -4.44 1.50 -20.84
CA LYS A 180 -3.29 1.07 -21.66
C LYS A 180 -3.14 -0.46 -21.69
N LEU A 181 -4.23 -1.18 -21.91
CA LEU A 181 -4.25 -2.64 -21.84
C LEU A 181 -3.97 -3.29 -23.19
N ILE A 182 -3.24 -4.40 -23.19
CA ILE A 182 -2.99 -5.23 -24.37
C ILE A 182 -3.98 -6.39 -24.35
N ILE A 183 -4.90 -6.38 -25.30
CA ILE A 183 -5.89 -7.43 -25.56
C ILE A 183 -6.22 -7.45 -27.05
N GLU A 184 -6.30 -8.63 -27.65
CA GLU A 184 -6.67 -8.77 -29.06
C GLU A 184 -8.18 -8.71 -29.23
N LYS A 185 -8.70 -7.94 -30.19
CA LYS A 185 -10.15 -7.73 -30.39
C LYS A 185 -10.91 -9.02 -30.70
N ASP A 186 -10.28 -9.96 -31.39
CA ASP A 186 -10.90 -11.24 -31.74
C ASP A 186 -10.73 -12.32 -30.66
N SER A 187 -10.01 -12.01 -29.58
CA SER A 187 -9.76 -12.96 -28.49
C SER A 187 -11.02 -13.30 -27.69
N SER A 188 -11.03 -14.50 -27.11
CA SER A 188 -12.06 -14.89 -26.14
C SER A 188 -12.13 -13.95 -24.93
N ALA A 189 -10.99 -13.42 -24.49
CA ALA A 189 -10.92 -12.46 -23.40
C ALA A 189 -11.64 -11.13 -23.72
N TYR A 190 -11.51 -10.62 -24.94
CA TYR A 190 -12.20 -9.39 -25.37
C TYR A 190 -13.71 -9.61 -25.50
N LYS A 191 -14.12 -10.76 -26.07
CA LYS A 191 -15.54 -11.15 -26.16
C LYS A 191 -16.16 -11.30 -24.77
N GLU A 192 -15.47 -11.94 -23.83
CA GLU A 192 -15.90 -12.07 -22.44
C GLU A 192 -16.00 -10.71 -21.75
N LEU A 193 -15.02 -9.82 -21.93
CA LEU A 193 -15.07 -8.45 -21.40
C LEU A 193 -16.32 -7.71 -21.91
N CYS A 194 -16.60 -7.77 -23.21
CA CYS A 194 -17.78 -7.12 -23.79
C CYS A 194 -19.08 -7.73 -23.24
N HIS A 195 -19.17 -9.05 -23.17
CA HIS A 195 -20.34 -9.76 -22.63
C HIS A 195 -20.62 -9.36 -21.17
N ARG A 196 -19.56 -9.24 -20.37
CA ARG A 196 -19.62 -8.78 -18.99
C ARG A 196 -20.04 -7.32 -18.84
N LEU A 197 -19.49 -6.43 -19.68
CA LEU A 197 -19.91 -5.01 -19.72
C LEU A 197 -21.38 -4.87 -20.12
N LEU A 198 -21.86 -5.71 -21.03
CA LEU A 198 -23.25 -5.71 -21.48
C LEU A 198 -24.23 -6.05 -20.34
N ARG A 199 -23.88 -7.04 -19.52
CA ARG A 199 -24.62 -7.36 -18.28
C ARG A 199 -24.62 -6.19 -17.30
N GLY A 200 -23.48 -5.52 -17.14
CA GLY A 200 -23.36 -4.33 -16.29
C GLY A 200 -24.22 -3.15 -16.78
N GLU A 201 -24.23 -2.88 -18.08
CA GLU A 201 -25.05 -1.84 -18.72
C GLU A 201 -26.55 -2.09 -18.51
N ILE A 202 -26.99 -3.35 -18.65
CA ILE A 202 -28.39 -3.74 -18.41
C ILE A 202 -28.78 -3.50 -16.94
N GLU A 203 -27.91 -3.85 -15.98
CA GLU A 203 -28.16 -3.56 -14.57
C GLU A 203 -28.21 -2.06 -14.30
N PHE A 204 -27.36 -1.26 -14.94
CA PHE A 204 -27.43 0.21 -14.89
C PHE A 204 -28.79 0.71 -15.39
N LEU A 205 -29.24 0.27 -16.56
CA LEU A 205 -30.51 0.70 -17.14
C LEU A 205 -31.70 0.37 -16.23
N LYS A 206 -31.69 -0.79 -15.57
CA LYS A 206 -32.70 -1.13 -14.55
C LYS A 206 -32.77 -0.08 -13.43
N ARG A 207 -31.62 0.38 -12.91
CA ARG A 207 -31.57 1.45 -11.90
C ARG A 207 -32.16 2.75 -12.43
N THR A 208 -31.94 3.08 -13.69
CA THR A 208 -32.52 4.31 -14.27
C THR A 208 -34.05 4.27 -14.31
N PHE A 209 -34.66 3.11 -14.56
CA PHE A 209 -36.12 2.95 -14.55
C PHE A 209 -36.73 3.01 -13.14
N GLU A 210 -36.03 2.51 -12.14
CA GLU A 210 -36.40 2.68 -10.73
C GLU A 210 -36.38 4.17 -10.33
N ARG A 211 -35.30 4.87 -10.70
CA ARG A 211 -35.12 6.31 -10.44
C ARG A 211 -36.19 7.17 -11.12
N ASP A 212 -36.65 6.79 -12.30
CA ASP A 212 -37.76 7.48 -12.99
C ASP A 212 -39.08 7.40 -12.21
N ARG A 213 -39.24 6.39 -11.35
CA ARG A 213 -40.38 6.24 -10.43
C ARG A 213 -40.11 6.82 -9.04
N GLY A 214 -38.96 7.47 -8.85
CA GLY A 214 -38.53 8.01 -7.57
C GLY A 214 -37.93 6.98 -6.61
N ASP A 215 -37.68 5.74 -7.05
CA ASP A 215 -37.03 4.72 -6.23
C ASP A 215 -35.50 4.75 -6.45
N TYR A 216 -34.77 5.06 -5.37
CA TYR A 216 -33.31 5.10 -5.35
C TYR A 216 -32.70 3.97 -4.52
N SER A 217 -33.52 3.02 -4.05
CA SER A 217 -33.09 1.93 -3.16
C SER A 217 -32.54 0.70 -3.89
N GLY A 218 -32.72 0.63 -5.21
CA GLY A 218 -32.37 -0.54 -6.00
C GLY A 218 -30.88 -0.86 -6.03
N ALA A 219 -30.58 -2.16 -6.00
CA ALA A 219 -29.23 -2.71 -6.05
C ALA A 219 -29.10 -3.71 -7.23
N PRO A 220 -27.91 -3.88 -7.81
CA PRO A 220 -27.72 -4.82 -8.90
C PRO A 220 -27.93 -6.26 -8.46
N ALA A 221 -28.69 -7.01 -9.26
CA ALA A 221 -29.02 -8.41 -8.98
C ALA A 221 -27.99 -9.38 -9.59
N ASP A 222 -27.28 -8.94 -10.64
CA ASP A 222 -26.29 -9.77 -11.31
C ASP A 222 -25.01 -9.92 -10.44
N PRO A 223 -24.55 -11.15 -10.13
CA PRO A 223 -23.34 -11.39 -9.33
C PRO A 223 -22.06 -10.73 -9.87
N ILE A 224 -22.03 -10.39 -11.15
CA ILE A 224 -20.92 -9.66 -11.76
C ILE A 224 -20.68 -8.29 -11.08
N LEU A 225 -21.75 -7.70 -10.53
CA LEU A 225 -21.76 -6.45 -9.76
C LEU A 225 -22.02 -6.71 -8.26
N SER A 226 -21.52 -7.81 -7.68
CA SER A 226 -21.54 -8.01 -6.22
C SER A 226 -20.85 -6.86 -5.47
N ASP A 227 -21.17 -6.65 -4.19
CA ASP A 227 -20.52 -5.63 -3.34
C ASP A 227 -18.98 -5.71 -3.37
N THR A 228 -18.44 -6.93 -3.45
CA THR A 228 -16.98 -7.17 -3.60
C THR A 228 -16.41 -6.74 -4.96
N ASN A 229 -17.23 -6.74 -6.01
CA ASN A 229 -16.85 -6.32 -7.36
C ASN A 229 -17.17 -4.84 -7.64
N LEU A 230 -18.18 -4.28 -6.96
CA LEU A 230 -18.56 -2.86 -7.01
C LEU A 230 -17.66 -1.97 -6.17
N ALA A 231 -17.10 -2.50 -5.08
CA ALA A 231 -16.02 -1.84 -4.37
C ALA A 231 -14.93 -1.51 -5.39
N PRO A 232 -14.64 -0.22 -5.65
CA PRO A 232 -13.39 0.10 -6.32
C PRO A 232 -12.27 -0.58 -5.51
N LEU A 233 -11.14 -0.91 -6.14
CA LEU A 233 -9.88 -0.87 -5.39
C LEU A 233 -9.71 0.59 -4.96
N ASP A 234 -10.44 0.96 -3.90
CA ASP A 234 -10.58 2.33 -3.45
C ASP A 234 -9.34 2.68 -2.63
N ASN A 235 -8.18 2.64 -3.29
CA ASN A 235 -6.91 3.11 -2.74
C ASN A 235 -6.95 4.64 -2.49
N THR A 236 -8.13 5.28 -2.50
CA THR A 236 -8.31 6.67 -2.09
C THR A 236 -8.46 6.82 -0.59
N SER A 237 -8.82 5.77 0.18
CA SER A 237 -8.86 5.83 1.65
C SER A 237 -7.62 5.22 2.29
N PHE A 238 -7.28 5.69 3.49
CA PHE A 238 -6.14 5.15 4.23
C PHE A 238 -6.28 3.66 4.56
N GLU A 239 -7.47 3.20 4.96
CA GLU A 239 -7.68 1.79 5.34
C GLU A 239 -7.58 0.88 4.12
N ALA A 240 -8.11 1.28 2.97
CA ALA A 240 -7.99 0.49 1.75
C ALA A 240 -6.53 0.33 1.30
N ILE A 241 -5.74 1.41 1.36
CA ILE A 241 -4.30 1.36 1.07
C ILE A 241 -3.59 0.40 2.02
N ILE A 242 -3.91 0.46 3.32
CA ILE A 242 -3.31 -0.41 4.35
C ILE A 242 -3.70 -1.87 4.11
N LYS A 243 -4.97 -2.14 3.81
CA LYS A 243 -5.49 -3.49 3.53
C LYS A 243 -4.83 -4.10 2.29
N GLU A 244 -4.66 -3.33 1.23
CA GLU A 244 -3.93 -3.81 0.05
C GLU A 244 -2.45 -4.05 0.36
N GLN A 245 -1.82 -3.17 1.16
CA GLN A 245 -0.43 -3.38 1.59
C GLN A 245 -0.28 -4.63 2.48
N GLU A 246 -1.28 -4.93 3.31
CA GLU A 246 -1.34 -6.15 4.13
C GLU A 246 -1.43 -7.39 3.25
N ARG A 247 -2.36 -7.40 2.28
CA ARG A 247 -2.48 -8.46 1.27
C ARG A 247 -1.19 -8.68 0.48
N LEU A 248 -0.53 -7.60 0.03
CA LEU A 248 0.75 -7.69 -0.67
C LEU A 248 1.84 -8.29 0.24
N SER A 249 1.92 -7.84 1.49
CA SER A 249 2.88 -8.31 2.49
C SER A 249 2.72 -9.80 2.81
N GLU A 250 1.49 -10.30 2.91
CA GLU A 250 1.19 -11.72 3.12
C GLU A 250 1.70 -12.60 1.97
N ASN A 251 1.65 -12.08 0.75
CA ASN A 251 2.17 -12.72 -0.45
C ASN A 251 3.67 -12.46 -0.69
N GLY A 252 4.38 -11.85 0.25
CA GLY A 252 5.81 -11.54 0.14
C GLY A 252 6.15 -10.38 -0.81
N LEU A 253 5.15 -9.65 -1.30
CA LEU A 253 5.28 -8.49 -2.18
C LEU A 253 5.34 -7.17 -1.37
N GLY A 254 5.55 -6.05 -2.06
CA GLY A 254 5.44 -4.72 -1.44
C GLY A 254 6.55 -4.37 -0.43
N GLY A 255 7.77 -4.90 -0.62
CA GLY A 255 8.92 -4.64 0.27
C GLY A 255 9.06 -5.65 1.41
N GLY A 256 8.48 -6.84 1.26
CA GLY A 256 8.65 -7.98 2.17
C GLY A 256 7.61 -8.05 3.29
N ARG A 257 7.61 -9.19 3.99
CA ARG A 257 6.61 -9.52 5.01
C ARG A 257 6.72 -8.59 6.22
N LYS A 258 5.64 -7.87 6.52
CA LYS A 258 5.43 -7.09 7.75
C LYS A 258 4.57 -7.87 8.74
N SER A 259 4.71 -7.57 10.03
CA SER A 259 3.93 -8.23 11.08
C SER A 259 2.53 -7.62 11.21
N PRO A 260 1.50 -8.36 11.68
CA PRO A 260 0.16 -7.80 11.94
C PRO A 260 0.20 -6.59 12.88
N ARG A 261 1.03 -6.66 13.93
CA ARG A 261 1.24 -5.54 14.87
C ARG A 261 1.78 -4.28 14.18
N THR A 262 2.56 -4.44 13.12
CA THR A 262 3.02 -3.32 12.29
C THR A 262 1.83 -2.65 11.62
N PHE A 263 0.93 -3.41 11.00
CA PHE A 263 -0.29 -2.85 10.38
C PHE A 263 -1.23 -2.20 11.41
N THR A 264 -1.38 -2.79 12.61
CA THR A 264 -2.10 -2.13 13.71
C THR A 264 -1.51 -0.75 14.03
N LYS A 265 -0.17 -0.62 14.11
CA LYS A 265 0.48 0.70 14.32
C LYS A 265 0.14 1.68 13.19
N TYR A 266 0.19 1.23 11.93
CA TYR A 266 -0.14 2.07 10.78
C TYR A 266 -1.58 2.58 10.87
N ARG A 267 -2.55 1.69 11.10
CA ARG A 267 -3.97 2.05 11.27
C ARG A 267 -4.17 3.07 12.38
N THR A 268 -3.71 2.79 13.60
CA THR A 268 -3.91 3.69 14.75
C THR A 268 -3.34 5.09 14.52
N GLN A 269 -2.13 5.19 13.94
CA GLN A 269 -1.50 6.49 13.72
C GLN A 269 -2.19 7.28 12.61
N VAL A 270 -2.62 6.61 11.54
CA VAL A 270 -3.30 7.24 10.42
C VAL A 270 -4.75 7.60 10.76
N GLU A 271 -5.44 6.78 11.56
CA GLU A 271 -6.75 7.15 12.15
C GLU A 271 -6.66 8.42 12.98
N GLY A 272 -5.58 8.60 13.75
CA GLY A 272 -5.33 9.83 14.50
C GLY A 272 -5.23 11.06 13.61
N PHE A 273 -4.56 10.94 12.46
CA PHE A 273 -4.49 12.01 11.45
C PHE A 273 -5.84 12.23 10.77
N ALA A 274 -6.50 11.16 10.31
CA ALA A 274 -7.79 11.21 9.62
C ALA A 274 -8.87 11.88 10.49
N LYS A 275 -8.90 11.57 11.80
CA LYS A 275 -9.78 12.22 12.78
C LYS A 275 -9.47 13.71 12.92
N TRP A 276 -8.19 14.08 13.01
CA TRP A 276 -7.77 15.47 13.17
C TRP A 276 -8.14 16.34 11.97
N ARG A 277 -7.94 15.83 10.74
CA ARG A 277 -8.31 16.56 9.50
C ARG A 277 -9.77 16.41 9.08
N GLY A 278 -10.55 15.57 9.76
CA GLY A 278 -11.95 15.29 9.44
C GLY A 278 -12.20 14.49 8.15
N SER A 279 -11.18 13.78 7.62
CA SER A 279 -11.29 13.02 6.37
C SER A 279 -10.35 11.81 6.33
N SER A 280 -10.90 10.66 5.94
CA SER A 280 -10.18 9.41 5.72
C SER A 280 -9.63 9.25 4.29
N ARG A 281 -9.91 10.22 3.39
CA ARG A 281 -9.47 10.18 1.99
C ARG A 281 -8.00 10.56 1.87
N ALA A 282 -7.15 9.55 1.69
CA ALA A 282 -5.72 9.67 1.38
C ALA A 282 -5.44 10.49 0.10
N ALA A 283 -6.31 10.38 -0.92
CA ALA A 283 -6.13 11.08 -2.21
C ALA A 283 -6.17 12.61 -2.10
N THR A 284 -6.81 13.16 -1.05
CA THR A 284 -6.99 14.61 -0.87
C THR A 284 -6.00 15.20 0.13
N VAL A 285 -5.03 14.43 0.61
CA VAL A 285 -4.07 14.91 1.62
C VAL A 285 -3.13 15.95 1.00
N THR A 286 -2.99 17.10 1.64
CA THR A 286 -2.01 18.12 1.25
C THR A 286 -0.81 18.14 2.20
N LYS A 287 0.27 18.83 1.78
CA LYS A 287 1.45 19.02 2.63
C LYS A 287 1.09 19.85 3.87
N GLU A 288 0.33 20.90 3.67
CA GLU A 288 -0.05 21.89 4.68
C GLU A 288 -0.83 21.23 5.83
N GLU A 289 -1.77 20.33 5.52
CA GLU A 289 -2.52 19.58 6.55
C GLU A 289 -1.58 18.73 7.42
N VAL A 290 -0.59 18.07 6.80
CA VAL A 290 0.35 17.21 7.51
C VAL A 290 1.33 18.04 8.37
N GLU A 291 1.73 19.22 7.90
CA GLU A 291 2.55 20.16 8.66
C GLU A 291 1.80 20.74 9.86
N GLN A 292 0.54 21.17 9.67
CA GLN A 292 -0.30 21.65 10.76
C GLN A 292 -0.53 20.56 11.81
N TRP A 293 -0.76 19.31 11.39
CA TRP A 293 -0.88 18.20 12.32
C TRP A 293 0.43 17.91 13.07
N ARG A 294 1.57 17.92 12.36
CA ARG A 294 2.91 17.81 12.96
C ARG A 294 3.09 18.87 14.05
N ASP A 295 2.81 20.12 13.73
CA ASP A 295 3.02 21.26 14.63
C ASP A 295 2.06 21.26 15.81
N HIS A 296 0.83 20.79 15.62
CA HIS A 296 -0.11 20.51 16.70
C HIS A 296 0.43 19.44 17.66
N LEU A 297 0.94 18.32 17.13
CA LEU A 297 1.50 17.24 17.94
C LEU A 297 2.76 17.67 18.69
N LEU A 298 3.60 18.53 18.11
CA LEU A 298 4.82 19.03 18.77
C LEU A 298 4.55 19.82 20.06
N LYS A 299 3.32 20.29 20.30
CA LYS A 299 2.93 20.96 21.54
C LYS A 299 2.77 20.01 22.73
N THR A 300 2.55 18.71 22.47
CA THR A 300 2.18 17.72 23.51
C THR A 300 3.06 16.47 23.49
N ASP A 301 3.57 16.08 22.33
CA ASP A 301 4.35 14.86 22.14
C ASP A 301 5.85 15.14 21.96
N GLN A 302 6.67 14.15 22.33
CA GLN A 302 8.12 14.18 22.04
C GLN A 302 8.38 14.15 20.52
N ARG A 303 9.41 14.90 20.06
CA ARG A 303 9.80 15.00 18.63
C ARG A 303 9.91 13.64 17.92
N LYS A 304 10.45 12.61 18.59
CA LYS A 304 10.55 11.25 18.05
C LYS A 304 9.19 10.64 17.75
N THR A 305 8.24 10.78 18.67
CA THR A 305 6.87 10.28 18.51
C THR A 305 6.16 10.99 17.37
N VAL A 306 6.32 12.31 17.28
CA VAL A 306 5.76 13.10 16.16
C VAL A 306 6.37 12.65 14.83
N ARG A 307 7.70 12.54 14.75
CA ARG A 307 8.40 12.03 13.56
C ARG A 307 7.85 10.67 13.12
N ASP A 308 7.68 9.73 14.05
CA ASP A 308 7.15 8.39 13.75
C ASP A 308 5.72 8.46 13.21
N LYS A 309 4.83 9.25 13.83
CA LYS A 309 3.44 9.43 13.38
C LYS A 309 3.36 10.02 11.97
N VAL A 310 4.12 11.10 11.72
CA VAL A 310 4.14 11.78 10.41
C VAL A 310 4.79 10.90 9.33
N ALA A 311 5.88 10.19 9.66
CA ALA A 311 6.52 9.26 8.75
C ALA A 311 5.60 8.10 8.35
N THR A 312 4.74 7.64 9.26
CA THR A 312 3.72 6.62 8.97
C THR A 312 2.71 7.13 7.95
N VAL A 313 2.16 8.34 8.12
CA VAL A 313 1.26 8.95 7.12
C VAL A 313 1.94 9.00 5.75
N ARG A 314 3.17 9.52 5.69
CA ARG A 314 3.96 9.57 4.45
C ARG A 314 4.18 8.20 3.82
N ALA A 315 4.44 7.17 4.63
CA ALA A 315 4.62 5.81 4.13
C ALA A 315 3.34 5.23 3.54
N VAL A 316 2.18 5.43 4.19
CA VAL A 316 0.89 4.96 3.67
C VAL A 316 0.54 5.66 2.37
N LEU A 317 0.69 6.99 2.27
CA LEU A 317 0.44 7.69 1.01
C LEU A 317 1.39 7.22 -0.12
N ASN A 318 2.64 6.91 0.19
CA ASN A 318 3.57 6.32 -0.77
C ASN A 318 3.12 4.92 -1.24
N TRP A 319 2.53 4.11 -0.35
CA TRP A 319 1.94 2.84 -0.76
C TRP A 319 0.77 3.06 -1.70
N GLY A 320 -0.14 3.99 -1.39
CA GLY A 320 -1.26 4.33 -2.27
C GLY A 320 -0.80 4.83 -3.64
N LEU A 321 0.26 5.65 -3.68
CA LEU A 321 0.89 6.08 -4.94
C LEU A 321 1.42 4.87 -5.75
N LYS A 322 2.11 3.92 -5.11
CA LYS A 322 2.61 2.71 -5.79
C LYS A 322 1.49 1.79 -6.24
N GLN A 323 0.51 1.53 -5.39
CA GLN A 323 -0.65 0.67 -5.66
C GLN A 323 -1.52 1.22 -6.80
N SER A 324 -1.57 2.55 -6.95
CA SER A 324 -2.28 3.23 -8.04
C SER A 324 -1.43 3.46 -9.30
N ASN A 325 -0.18 2.95 -9.33
CA ASN A 325 0.77 3.20 -10.41
C ASN A 325 0.96 4.70 -10.72
N GLY A 326 1.11 5.51 -9.68
CA GLY A 326 1.29 6.97 -9.79
C GLY A 326 0.01 7.78 -9.86
N LYS A 327 -1.16 7.16 -10.06
CA LYS A 327 -2.42 7.87 -10.36
C LYS A 327 -3.08 8.53 -9.14
N LEU A 328 -2.75 8.11 -7.91
CA LEU A 328 -3.37 8.64 -6.70
C LEU A 328 -3.11 10.14 -6.51
N PHE A 329 -1.95 10.64 -6.96
CA PHE A 329 -1.60 12.05 -6.90
C PHE A 329 -1.15 12.55 -8.28
N PRO A 330 -2.09 12.96 -9.15
CA PRO A 330 -1.79 13.35 -10.52
C PRO A 330 -0.82 14.53 -10.65
N LYS A 331 -0.73 15.38 -9.62
CA LYS A 331 0.16 16.54 -9.55
C LYS A 331 1.52 16.24 -8.90
N GLY A 332 1.84 14.97 -8.64
CA GLY A 332 3.03 14.55 -7.90
C GLY A 332 2.74 14.25 -6.44
N PHE A 333 3.69 13.59 -5.76
CA PHE A 333 3.51 13.14 -4.39
C PHE A 333 3.45 14.32 -3.41
N PRO A 334 2.38 14.49 -2.61
CA PRO A 334 2.16 15.73 -1.85
C PRO A 334 3.20 15.96 -0.74
N LEU A 335 3.92 14.92 -0.30
CA LEU A 335 4.84 14.99 0.85
C LEU A 335 6.31 14.81 0.44
N GLU A 336 6.67 15.10 -0.82
CA GLU A 336 8.03 14.98 -1.33
C GLU A 336 9.02 15.87 -0.57
N HIS A 337 8.61 17.09 -0.22
CA HIS A 337 9.40 18.07 0.53
C HIS A 337 8.87 18.28 1.95
N LEU A 338 8.38 17.23 2.61
CA LEU A 338 7.91 17.30 3.98
C LEU A 338 9.05 17.16 4.99
N ASP A 339 9.26 18.18 5.80
CA ASP A 339 10.23 18.17 6.90
C ASP A 339 9.72 17.38 8.10
N LEU A 340 10.54 16.46 8.57
CA LEU A 340 10.30 15.67 9.77
C LEU A 340 11.08 16.23 10.96
N PRO A 341 10.48 16.26 12.17
CA PRO A 341 11.20 16.68 13.36
C PRO A 341 12.48 15.86 13.57
N ILE A 342 13.56 16.56 13.89
CA ILE A 342 14.80 15.90 14.29
C ILE A 342 14.61 15.43 15.74
N ALA A 343 14.65 14.11 15.92
CA ALA A 343 14.66 13.54 17.26
C ALA A 343 16.03 13.82 17.89
N GLU A 344 16.04 14.41 19.08
CA GLU A 344 17.29 14.59 19.82
C GLU A 344 17.92 13.22 20.09
N ALA A 345 19.23 13.13 19.84
CA ALA A 345 19.98 11.93 20.13
C ALA A 345 20.07 11.79 21.65
N THR A 346 19.30 10.85 22.21
CA THR A 346 19.49 10.46 23.61
C THR A 346 20.68 9.53 23.71
N ASP A 347 21.65 9.91 24.55
CA ASP A 347 22.81 9.08 24.89
C ASP A 347 22.36 7.65 25.22
N SER A 348 23.01 6.66 24.60
CA SER A 348 22.79 5.25 24.88
C SER A 348 23.10 4.90 26.33
N ALA A 349 24.04 5.59 26.97
CA ALA A 349 24.39 5.36 28.37
C ALA A 349 23.17 5.56 29.30
N GLY A 350 22.31 6.56 29.04
CA GLY A 350 21.07 6.78 29.79
C GLY A 350 20.02 5.67 29.64
N LYS A 351 20.22 4.73 28.70
CA LYS A 351 19.36 3.56 28.48
C LYS A 351 19.98 2.27 29.03
N THR A 352 21.22 2.32 29.52
CA THR A 352 21.94 1.19 30.12
C THR A 352 21.69 1.14 31.62
N TYR A 353 21.40 -0.04 32.17
CA TYR A 353 21.46 -0.22 33.63
C TYR A 353 22.89 -0.05 34.12
N THR A 354 23.10 0.74 35.18
CA THR A 354 24.37 0.66 35.90
C THR A 354 24.52 -0.72 36.55
N LEU A 355 25.75 -1.14 36.86
CA LEU A 355 26.00 -2.39 37.58
C LEU A 355 25.21 -2.45 38.90
N THR A 356 25.17 -1.36 39.66
CA THR A 356 24.41 -1.28 40.91
C THR A 356 22.90 -1.46 40.68
N GLN A 357 22.35 -0.86 39.63
CA GLN A 357 20.94 -1.01 39.28
C GLN A 357 20.62 -2.45 38.86
N ALA A 358 21.45 -3.06 38.02
CA ALA A 358 21.31 -4.45 37.61
C ALA A 358 21.38 -5.40 38.81
N GLN A 359 22.38 -5.24 39.68
CA GLN A 359 22.51 -6.00 40.92
C GLN A 359 21.29 -5.85 41.82
N LYS A 360 20.76 -4.63 41.98
CA LYS A 360 19.54 -4.38 42.75
C LYS A 360 18.36 -5.18 42.20
N VAL A 361 18.18 -5.19 40.87
CA VAL A 361 17.11 -5.95 40.22
C VAL A 361 17.32 -7.46 40.35
N LEU A 362 18.54 -7.96 40.17
CA LEU A 362 18.84 -9.39 40.31
C LEU A 362 18.68 -9.89 41.76
N LYS A 363 19.09 -9.09 42.77
CA LYS A 363 18.85 -9.36 44.19
C LYS A 363 17.36 -9.42 44.50
N ALA A 364 16.58 -8.46 43.99
CA ALA A 364 15.14 -8.46 44.16
C ALA A 364 14.47 -9.66 43.47
N ALA A 365 14.94 -10.03 42.28
CA ALA A 365 14.47 -11.21 41.54
C ALA A 365 14.73 -12.50 42.31
N ARG A 366 15.87 -12.62 43.00
CA ARG A 366 16.22 -13.78 43.84
C ARG A 366 15.19 -14.08 44.92
N ALA A 367 14.55 -13.06 45.46
CA ALA A 367 13.51 -13.21 46.49
C ALA A 367 12.10 -13.53 45.93
N GLN A 368 11.94 -13.65 44.60
CA GLN A 368 10.63 -13.87 43.98
C GLN A 368 10.31 -15.36 43.82
N THR A 369 9.06 -15.73 44.08
CA THR A 369 8.54 -17.09 43.85
C THR A 369 7.91 -17.26 42.46
N LEU A 370 7.35 -16.18 41.90
CA LEU A 370 6.77 -16.22 40.56
C LEU A 370 7.88 -16.37 39.51
N PRO A 371 7.83 -17.40 38.64
CA PRO A 371 8.94 -17.72 37.73
C PRO A 371 9.39 -16.56 36.84
N HIS A 372 8.45 -15.74 36.38
CA HIS A 372 8.74 -14.64 35.46
C HIS A 372 9.38 -13.42 36.15
N PHE A 373 9.15 -13.21 37.45
CA PHE A 373 9.91 -12.21 38.21
C PHE A 373 11.26 -12.78 38.66
N ARG A 374 11.31 -14.08 38.93
CA ARG A 374 12.51 -14.79 39.38
C ARG A 374 13.58 -14.93 38.30
N TRP A 375 13.22 -15.38 37.09
CA TRP A 375 14.19 -15.84 36.09
C TRP A 375 14.35 -14.94 34.87
N LEU A 376 13.33 -14.18 34.47
CA LEU A 376 13.46 -13.30 33.29
C LEU A 376 14.52 -12.20 33.47
N PRO A 377 14.67 -11.55 34.64
CA PRO A 377 15.74 -10.58 34.84
C PRO A 377 17.14 -11.20 34.73
N TRP A 378 17.33 -12.40 35.29
CA TRP A 378 18.59 -13.15 35.21
C TRP A 378 18.93 -13.52 33.77
N LEU A 379 18.00 -14.16 33.06
CA LEU A 379 18.18 -14.52 31.67
C LEU A 379 18.47 -13.29 30.79
N ALA A 380 17.78 -12.17 31.01
CA ALA A 380 18.02 -10.94 30.26
C ALA A 380 19.41 -10.33 30.54
N ALA A 381 19.83 -10.32 31.81
CA ALA A 381 21.12 -9.77 32.25
C ALA A 381 22.33 -10.47 31.61
N TYR A 382 22.28 -11.80 31.47
CA TYR A 382 23.41 -12.61 30.98
C TYR A 382 23.26 -13.08 29.52
N SER A 383 22.27 -12.59 28.77
CA SER A 383 22.14 -12.92 27.34
C SER A 383 21.86 -11.73 26.44
N GLY A 384 21.43 -10.60 27.02
CA GLY A 384 20.90 -9.47 26.26
C GLY A 384 19.67 -9.79 25.42
N ALA A 385 19.04 -10.95 25.61
CA ALA A 385 17.80 -11.31 24.92
C ALA A 385 16.65 -10.37 25.31
N ARG A 386 15.71 -10.15 24.40
CA ARG A 386 14.53 -9.35 24.71
C ARG A 386 13.61 -10.16 25.61
N ILE A 387 12.96 -9.52 26.59
CA ILE A 387 11.96 -10.20 27.44
C ILE A 387 10.89 -10.90 26.59
N GLY A 388 10.41 -10.25 25.53
CA GLY A 388 9.46 -10.86 24.58
C GLY A 388 9.95 -12.14 23.88
N GLU A 389 11.27 -12.36 23.76
CA GLU A 389 11.85 -13.63 23.28
C GLU A 389 11.91 -14.66 24.42
N LEU A 390 12.32 -14.25 25.62
CA LEU A 390 12.49 -15.11 26.79
C LEU A 390 11.17 -15.68 27.31
N ILE A 391 10.08 -14.90 27.27
CA ILE A 391 8.74 -15.38 27.69
C ILE A 391 8.21 -16.54 26.83
N GLN A 392 8.78 -16.75 25.64
CA GLN A 392 8.37 -17.80 24.72
C GLN A 392 9.14 -19.11 24.93
N LEU A 393 10.10 -19.14 25.86
CA LEU A 393 10.89 -20.33 26.16
C LEU A 393 9.99 -21.42 26.75
N GLU A 394 10.17 -22.61 26.23
CA GLU A 394 9.59 -23.85 26.72
C GLU A 394 10.65 -24.74 27.35
N LYS A 395 10.24 -25.72 28.15
CA LYS A 395 11.16 -26.69 28.74
C LYS A 395 12.09 -27.33 27.71
N ARG A 396 11.54 -27.70 26.54
CA ARG A 396 12.32 -28.26 25.41
C ARG A 396 13.28 -27.29 24.71
N ASP A 397 13.22 -25.99 25.02
CA ASP A 397 14.21 -25.03 24.51
C ASP A 397 15.53 -25.12 25.28
N ILE A 398 15.54 -25.74 26.46
CA ILE A 398 16.71 -25.83 27.33
C ILE A 398 17.38 -27.19 27.08
N PHE A 399 18.64 -27.18 26.65
CA PHE A 399 19.40 -28.37 26.29
C PHE A 399 20.89 -28.14 26.55
N ASN A 400 21.67 -29.21 26.61
CA ASN A 400 23.12 -29.15 26.78
C ASN A 400 23.86 -29.75 25.58
N ILE A 401 25.10 -29.31 25.39
CA ILE A 401 26.08 -29.92 24.48
C ILE A 401 27.37 -30.07 25.28
N GLY A 402 27.78 -31.31 25.53
CA GLY A 402 28.78 -31.58 26.57
C GLY A 402 28.26 -31.09 27.92
N ASP A 403 29.11 -30.36 28.64
CA ASP A 403 28.80 -29.82 29.97
C ASP A 403 28.13 -28.43 29.92
N ASP A 404 28.08 -27.81 28.74
CA ASP A 404 27.54 -26.46 28.57
C ASP A 404 26.04 -26.48 28.25
N TRP A 405 25.29 -25.61 28.90
CA TRP A 405 23.86 -25.46 28.72
C TRP A 405 23.49 -24.30 27.81
N PHE A 406 22.41 -24.45 27.07
CA PHE A 406 21.91 -23.48 26.12
C PHE A 406 20.38 -23.35 26.22
N PHE A 407 19.86 -22.19 25.80
CA PHE A 407 18.45 -22.04 25.47
C PHE A 407 18.27 -21.67 23.99
N GLN A 408 17.28 -22.27 23.34
CA GLN A 408 16.94 -21.95 21.95
C GLN A 408 15.83 -20.89 21.88
N ILE A 409 16.14 -19.75 21.26
CA ILE A 409 15.10 -18.84 20.77
C ILE A 409 14.68 -19.32 19.39
N ARG A 410 13.51 -19.97 19.32
CA ARG A 410 12.90 -20.42 18.06
C ARG A 410 12.15 -19.30 17.33
N VAL A 411 11.94 -19.50 16.04
CA VAL A 411 11.15 -18.64 15.15
C VAL A 411 10.17 -19.48 14.35
N GLY A 412 9.01 -18.92 14.00
CA GLY A 412 7.95 -19.64 13.27
C GLY A 412 6.76 -20.06 14.15
N GLY A 413 5.65 -20.43 13.52
CA GLY A 413 4.36 -20.60 14.20
C GLY A 413 3.88 -19.29 14.83
N ASP A 414 3.42 -19.34 16.09
CA ASP A 414 2.97 -18.18 16.85
C ASP A 414 4.11 -17.25 17.32
N ARG A 415 5.36 -17.61 17.01
CA ARG A 415 6.56 -16.93 17.51
C ARG A 415 7.08 -15.93 16.50
N THR A 416 6.91 -14.66 16.82
CA THR A 416 7.42 -13.56 16.01
C THR A 416 8.70 -12.99 16.63
N THR A 417 9.78 -12.97 15.85
CA THR A 417 10.97 -12.16 16.16
C THR A 417 11.17 -11.14 15.05
N LYS A 418 11.70 -9.96 15.40
CA LYS A 418 11.90 -8.86 14.44
C LYS A 418 12.79 -9.26 13.24
N THR A 419 13.65 -10.25 13.42
CA THR A 419 14.62 -10.72 12.41
C THR A 419 14.23 -12.06 11.78
N MET A 420 13.19 -12.75 12.28
CA MET A 420 12.78 -14.10 11.86
C MET A 420 13.93 -15.12 11.83
N LYS A 421 14.95 -14.94 12.66
CA LYS A 421 16.09 -15.85 12.81
C LYS A 421 16.13 -16.42 14.22
N GLY A 422 16.13 -17.75 14.32
CA GLY A 422 16.34 -18.46 15.58
C GLY A 422 17.81 -18.46 15.97
N ARG A 423 18.10 -18.68 17.26
CA ARG A 423 19.46 -18.77 17.80
C ARG A 423 19.52 -19.64 19.05
N LYS A 424 20.68 -20.24 19.32
CA LYS A 424 20.94 -21.05 20.52
C LYS A 424 21.90 -20.29 21.42
N VAL A 425 21.44 -19.84 22.57
CA VAL A 425 22.19 -18.94 23.45
C VAL A 425 22.79 -19.73 24.62
N PRO A 426 24.11 -19.68 24.86
CA PRO A 426 24.72 -20.31 26.02
C PRO A 426 24.18 -19.70 27.32
N ILE A 427 23.90 -20.55 28.30
CA ILE A 427 23.49 -20.15 29.65
C ILE A 427 24.75 -19.89 30.46
N HIS A 428 24.88 -18.67 30.97
CA HIS A 428 26.01 -18.27 31.79
C HIS A 428 26.08 -19.09 33.09
N PRO A 429 27.27 -19.53 33.57
CA PRO A 429 27.42 -20.31 34.80
C PRO A 429 26.72 -19.72 36.02
N ALA A 430 26.79 -18.40 36.22
CA ALA A 430 26.08 -17.72 37.30
C ALA A 430 24.56 -17.99 37.34
N ILE A 431 23.90 -18.18 36.18
CA ILE A 431 22.47 -18.54 36.14
C ILE A 431 22.26 -20.00 36.55
N ILE A 432 23.19 -20.87 36.19
CA ILE A 432 23.16 -22.30 36.54
C ILE A 432 23.33 -22.45 38.06
N GLU A 433 24.34 -21.79 38.63
CA GLU A 433 24.62 -21.73 40.08
C GLU A 433 23.44 -21.14 40.87
N GLU A 434 22.76 -20.14 40.30
CA GLU A 434 21.56 -19.56 40.89
C GLU A 434 20.36 -20.53 40.97
N GLY A 435 20.43 -21.67 40.27
CA GLY A 435 19.46 -22.76 40.34
C GLY A 435 18.46 -22.82 39.17
N PHE A 436 18.76 -22.16 38.04
CA PHE A 436 17.81 -22.11 36.92
C PHE A 436 17.45 -23.49 36.36
N LEU A 437 18.43 -24.39 36.25
CA LEU A 437 18.20 -25.74 35.72
C LEU A 437 17.29 -26.58 36.64
N LEU A 438 17.35 -26.37 37.95
CA LEU A 438 16.43 -27.00 38.91
C LEU A 438 15.00 -26.55 38.65
N PHE A 439 14.80 -25.25 38.43
CA PHE A 439 13.49 -24.70 38.04
C PHE A 439 12.99 -25.30 36.72
N VAL A 440 13.83 -25.35 35.69
CA VAL A 440 13.46 -25.92 34.38
C VAL A 440 13.09 -27.39 34.51
N ASN A 441 13.85 -28.16 35.29
CA ASN A 441 13.57 -29.58 35.51
C ASN A 441 12.24 -29.80 36.25
N ALA A 442 11.93 -28.95 37.24
CA ALA A 442 10.67 -29.01 37.98
C ALA A 442 9.45 -28.48 37.19
N ALA A 443 9.66 -27.65 36.17
CA ALA A 443 8.57 -27.10 35.35
C ALA A 443 7.84 -28.19 34.54
N PRO A 444 6.52 -28.05 34.31
CA PRO A 444 5.78 -28.94 33.42
C PRO A 444 6.28 -28.83 31.98
N GLN A 445 5.87 -29.78 31.13
CA GLN A 445 6.10 -29.66 29.69
C GLN A 445 5.38 -28.42 29.14
N GLY A 446 5.97 -27.78 28.13
CA GLY A 446 5.44 -26.54 27.53
C GLY A 446 6.15 -25.27 28.02
N ARG A 447 5.44 -24.14 28.06
CA ARG A 447 6.01 -22.81 28.35
C ARG A 447 6.52 -22.73 29.79
N LEU A 448 7.72 -22.18 29.97
CA LEU A 448 8.31 -21.93 31.29
C LEU A 448 7.59 -20.77 32.03
N PHE A 449 6.95 -19.87 31.27
CA PHE A 449 6.26 -18.69 31.80
C PHE A 449 4.81 -18.67 31.29
N THR A 450 3.89 -19.21 32.09
CA THR A 450 2.49 -19.48 31.67
C THR A 450 1.49 -18.38 32.02
N HIS A 451 1.86 -17.41 32.86
CA HIS A 451 0.96 -16.34 33.25
C HIS A 451 0.56 -15.45 32.05
N VAL A 452 -0.54 -14.73 32.17
CA VAL A 452 -0.94 -13.70 31.20
C VAL A 452 -0.15 -12.41 31.43
N ARG A 453 0.06 -11.65 30.35
CA ARG A 453 0.72 -10.32 30.39
C ARG A 453 2.10 -10.32 31.07
N VAL A 454 2.84 -11.43 31.00
CA VAL A 454 4.16 -11.59 31.67
C VAL A 454 5.09 -10.42 31.42
N GLU A 455 5.28 -10.02 30.16
CA GLU A 455 6.19 -8.92 29.82
C GLU A 455 5.81 -7.61 30.51
N GLN A 456 4.52 -7.30 30.54
CA GLN A 456 3.97 -6.09 31.15
C GLN A 456 4.11 -6.15 32.67
N ASN A 457 3.75 -7.28 33.28
CA ASN A 457 3.84 -7.47 34.73
C ASN A 457 5.30 -7.39 35.21
N THR A 458 6.25 -8.03 34.51
CA THR A 458 7.68 -7.97 34.86
C THR A 458 8.20 -6.55 34.76
N ARG A 459 7.82 -5.83 33.69
CA ARG A 459 8.18 -4.42 33.50
C ARG A 459 7.68 -3.54 34.64
N ASP A 460 6.40 -3.67 34.98
CA ASP A 460 5.75 -2.84 35.99
C ASP A 460 6.28 -3.19 37.39
N TRP A 461 6.51 -4.46 37.70
CA TRP A 461 7.15 -4.89 38.95
C TRP A 461 8.55 -4.28 39.11
N ILE A 462 9.42 -4.38 38.09
CA ILE A 462 10.76 -3.78 38.17
C ILE A 462 10.64 -2.26 38.35
N ARG A 463 9.75 -1.61 37.62
CA ARG A 463 9.60 -0.15 37.64
C ARG A 463 9.03 0.38 38.95
N GLU A 464 7.99 -0.26 39.46
CA GLU A 464 7.16 0.27 40.54
C GLU A 464 7.53 -0.28 41.91
N LYS A 465 8.16 -1.46 41.97
CA LYS A 465 8.49 -2.14 43.24
C LYS A 465 9.99 -2.24 43.50
N VAL A 466 10.82 -2.36 42.47
CA VAL A 466 12.27 -2.55 42.63
C VAL A 466 13.04 -1.23 42.43
N MET A 467 12.77 -0.56 41.31
CA MET A 467 13.41 0.68 40.91
C MET A 467 12.57 1.90 41.33
N THR A 468 12.18 1.93 42.61
CA THR A 468 11.44 3.05 43.21
C THR A 468 12.30 4.32 43.18
N GLY A 469 11.78 5.41 42.59
CA GLY A 469 12.51 6.67 42.39
C GLY A 469 12.04 7.46 41.17
N ARG A 470 12.71 8.60 40.87
CA ARG A 470 12.37 9.44 39.71
C ARG A 470 12.53 8.67 38.40
N LYS A 471 11.50 8.71 37.55
CA LYS A 471 11.45 7.96 36.27
C LYS A 471 12.57 8.33 35.30
N GLU A 472 13.07 9.55 35.35
CA GLU A 472 14.18 10.04 34.50
C GLU A 472 15.52 9.34 34.75
N ASN A 473 15.72 8.73 35.93
CA ASN A 473 17.00 8.11 36.30
C ASN A 473 17.04 6.60 36.03
N ASN A 474 15.95 6.02 35.54
CA ASN A 474 15.78 4.58 35.41
C ASN A 474 15.64 4.18 33.94
N PRO A 475 16.57 3.36 33.41
CA PRO A 475 16.44 2.74 32.11
C PRO A 475 15.12 1.97 31.95
N ALA A 476 14.68 1.81 30.70
CA ALA A 476 13.50 0.99 30.41
C ALA A 476 13.73 -0.45 30.90
N PRO A 477 12.88 -1.01 31.79
CA PRO A 477 13.18 -2.27 32.48
C PRO A 477 13.52 -3.46 31.57
N ASN A 478 12.84 -3.57 30.44
CA ASN A 478 12.99 -4.69 29.51
C ASN A 478 14.21 -4.54 28.57
N HIS A 479 14.73 -3.32 28.39
CA HIS A 479 15.84 -3.04 27.47
C HIS A 479 17.15 -2.64 28.17
N GLY A 480 17.09 -2.19 29.43
CA GLY A 480 18.27 -1.79 30.20
C GLY A 480 19.32 -2.88 30.34
N PHE A 481 18.89 -4.13 30.60
CA PHE A 481 19.80 -5.28 30.66
C PHE A 481 20.46 -5.61 29.33
N ARG A 482 19.74 -5.44 28.22
CA ARG A 482 20.33 -5.67 26.89
C ARG A 482 21.44 -4.66 26.60
N HIS A 483 21.23 -3.39 26.95
CA HIS A 483 22.27 -2.38 26.81
C HIS A 483 23.46 -2.65 27.75
N LEU A 484 23.19 -3.02 29.01
CA LEU A 484 24.26 -3.41 29.94
C LEU A 484 25.06 -4.62 29.44
N PHE A 485 24.40 -5.65 28.91
CA PHE A 485 25.09 -6.80 28.33
C PHE A 485 26.02 -6.37 27.19
N GLU A 486 25.56 -5.49 26.30
CA GLU A 486 26.36 -4.96 25.18
C GLU A 486 27.57 -4.14 25.64
N ASP A 487 27.44 -3.42 26.74
CA ASP A 487 28.51 -2.63 27.31
C ASP A 487 29.52 -3.53 28.05
N LEU A 488 29.05 -4.49 28.85
CA LEU A 488 29.91 -5.41 29.62
C LEU A 488 30.65 -6.43 28.77
N ARG A 489 30.09 -6.82 27.62
CA ARG A 489 30.75 -7.73 26.68
C ARG A 489 31.85 -7.06 25.86
N PHE A 490 31.93 -5.73 25.86
CA PHE A 490 32.96 -4.99 25.11
C PHE A 490 34.36 -5.37 25.61
N GLY A 491 35.23 -5.80 24.69
CA GLY A 491 36.58 -6.28 25.03
C GLY A 491 36.63 -7.64 25.75
N LYS A 492 35.49 -8.35 25.88
CA LYS A 492 35.41 -9.68 26.52
C LYS A 492 35.00 -10.77 25.55
N LEU A 493 33.96 -10.50 24.75
CA LEU A 493 33.46 -11.42 23.74
C LEU A 493 33.91 -10.97 22.35
N SER A 494 34.18 -11.93 21.47
CA SER A 494 34.31 -11.66 20.04
C SER A 494 33.04 -10.99 19.50
N GLN A 495 33.21 -10.14 18.49
CA GLN A 495 32.07 -9.41 17.90
C GLN A 495 31.06 -10.38 17.28
N GLU A 496 31.54 -11.47 16.72
CA GLU A 496 30.78 -12.57 16.14
C GLU A 496 29.90 -13.24 17.20
N ALA A 497 30.50 -13.66 18.32
CA ALA A 497 29.77 -14.28 19.42
C ALA A 497 28.73 -13.33 20.02
N ALA A 498 29.14 -12.08 20.26
CA ALA A 498 28.26 -11.02 20.76
C ALA A 498 27.04 -10.80 19.86
N TYR A 499 27.24 -10.70 18.55
CA TYR A 499 26.17 -10.45 17.59
C TYR A 499 25.27 -11.67 17.47
N TYR A 500 25.83 -12.87 17.48
CA TYR A 500 25.08 -14.11 17.49
C TYR A 500 24.19 -14.21 18.74
N ILE A 501 24.76 -14.10 19.95
CA ILE A 501 24.05 -14.18 21.24
C ILE A 501 22.91 -13.17 21.32
N THR A 502 23.19 -11.92 20.96
CA THR A 502 22.20 -10.84 21.03
C THR A 502 21.24 -10.81 19.83
N GLY A 503 21.46 -11.65 18.80
CA GLY A 503 20.63 -11.71 17.59
C GLY A 503 20.71 -10.46 16.72
N ARG A 504 21.90 -9.84 16.61
CA ARG A 504 22.17 -8.71 15.72
C ARG A 504 22.62 -9.18 14.34
N SER A 505 22.27 -8.40 13.33
CA SER A 505 22.79 -8.62 11.98
C SER A 505 24.23 -8.11 11.90
N MET A 506 25.09 -8.91 11.27
CA MET A 506 26.44 -8.52 10.87
C MET A 506 26.41 -8.12 9.39
N SER A 507 27.21 -7.13 9.00
CA SER A 507 27.40 -6.74 7.60
C SER A 507 28.47 -7.62 6.94
N GLY A 508 28.31 -7.90 5.64
CA GLY A 508 29.31 -8.63 4.85
C GLY A 508 29.15 -10.16 4.84
N SER A 509 30.09 -10.85 4.20
CA SER A 509 30.07 -12.31 3.98
C SER A 509 30.21 -13.12 5.27
N GLY A 510 30.81 -12.56 6.33
CA GLY A 510 30.90 -13.18 7.66
C GLY A 510 29.54 -13.52 8.28
N ALA A 511 28.44 -12.85 7.86
CA ALA A 511 27.08 -13.16 8.29
C ALA A 511 26.54 -14.51 7.78
N LEU A 512 27.23 -15.17 6.86
CA LEU A 512 26.83 -16.45 6.26
C LEU A 512 27.36 -17.67 7.03
N TYR A 513 28.51 -17.55 7.70
CA TYR A 513 29.20 -18.63 8.41
C TYR A 513 28.85 -18.68 9.91
N GLY A 514 29.19 -19.77 10.61
CA GLY A 514 28.92 -19.95 12.04
C GLY A 514 27.43 -20.11 12.36
N LYS A 515 26.81 -21.18 11.87
CA LYS A 515 25.37 -21.46 12.11
C LYS A 515 25.04 -22.92 12.44
N SER A 516 26.01 -23.82 12.31
CA SER A 516 25.89 -25.21 12.72
C SER A 516 26.11 -25.37 14.22
N ASP A 517 25.66 -26.49 14.77
CA ASP A 517 25.83 -26.79 16.20
C ASP A 517 27.30 -26.96 16.62
N THR A 518 28.20 -27.17 15.66
CA THR A 518 29.65 -27.29 15.88
C THR A 518 30.30 -26.06 16.51
N MET A 519 29.70 -24.87 16.38
CA MET A 519 30.24 -23.64 17.00
C MET A 519 29.80 -23.43 18.45
N LEU A 520 28.82 -24.20 18.94
CA LEU A 520 28.17 -23.94 20.22
C LEU A 520 29.14 -24.06 21.41
N PRO A 521 30.09 -25.03 21.45
CA PRO A 521 31.11 -25.05 22.50
C PRO A 521 31.96 -23.77 22.56
N ALA A 522 32.41 -23.26 21.41
CA ALA A 522 33.16 -22.00 21.36
C ALA A 522 32.32 -20.80 21.84
N LEU A 523 31.00 -20.78 21.53
CA LEU A 523 30.10 -19.76 22.08
C LEU A 523 29.94 -19.86 23.60
N ALA A 524 29.94 -21.07 24.17
CA ALA A 524 29.91 -21.24 25.62
C ALA A 524 31.21 -20.75 26.27
N GLU A 525 32.38 -21.03 25.66
CA GLU A 525 33.66 -20.47 26.11
C GLU A 525 33.67 -18.94 26.11
N GLU A 526 33.15 -18.33 25.04
CA GLU A 526 32.97 -16.87 24.97
C GLU A 526 32.03 -16.35 26.07
N MET A 527 30.94 -17.06 26.35
CA MET A 527 30.01 -16.68 27.42
C MET A 527 30.66 -16.74 28.81
N ARG A 528 31.57 -17.69 29.08
CA ARG A 528 32.31 -17.75 30.36
C ARG A 528 33.23 -16.54 30.58
N LYS A 529 33.59 -15.80 29.53
CA LYS A 529 34.37 -14.55 29.63
C LYS A 529 33.51 -13.36 30.04
N PHE A 530 32.18 -13.48 29.93
CA PHE A 530 31.26 -12.43 30.36
C PHE A 530 31.32 -12.28 31.89
N PRO A 531 31.32 -11.05 32.43
CA PRO A 531 31.47 -10.85 33.87
C PRO A 531 30.25 -11.30 34.66
N VAL A 532 30.49 -11.85 35.86
CA VAL A 532 29.45 -12.09 36.86
C VAL A 532 28.93 -10.74 37.38
N ILE A 533 27.62 -10.52 37.28
CA ILE A 533 26.97 -9.27 37.72
C ILE A 533 26.63 -9.34 39.21
N LEU A 534 26.12 -10.48 39.67
CA LEU A 534 25.70 -10.81 41.04
C LEU A 534 25.96 -12.29 41.28
#